data_AF-A0A2V8IUQ1-F1
#
_entry.id   AF-A0A2V8IUQ1-F1
#
_cell.length_a   1.000
_cell.length_b   1.000
_cell.length_c   1.000
_cell.angle_alpha   90.00
_cell.angle_beta   90.00
_cell.angle_gamma   90.00
#
_symmetry.space_group_name_H-M   'P 1'
#
loop_
_entity.id
_entity.type
_entity.pdbx_description
1 polymer ?
#
loop_
_entity_poly.entity_id
_entity_poly.type
_entity_poly.pdbx_seq_one_letter_code
_entity_poly.pdbx_strand_id
1 'polypeptide(L)' 'MATDCYSQLGFGFQRKLVVDFAGGTLTADAGLVLVREFDQQRRLSADVVGRITDSRDPRYITHDLAALVRQRLYQIVAG' A
#
# COMPACT_ATOMS: atom_id res chain seq x y z
N MET A 1 -3.10 -28.66 -20.54
CA MET A 1 -3.80 -27.38 -20.31
C MET A 1 -2.78 -26.28 -20.44
N ALA A 2 -2.96 -25.36 -21.38
CA ALA A 2 -2.04 -24.24 -21.57
C ALA A 2 -2.42 -23.11 -20.61
N THR A 3 -1.43 -22.49 -19.96
CA THR A 3 -1.62 -21.31 -19.11
C THR A 3 -1.80 -20.09 -20.01
N ASP A 4 -2.88 -19.33 -19.83
CA ASP A 4 -3.06 -18.08 -20.56
C ASP A 4 -2.03 -17.06 -20.10
N CYS A 5 -1.22 -16.54 -21.04
CA CYS A 5 -0.29 -15.44 -20.79
C CYS A 5 -1.03 -14.10 -20.92
N TYR A 6 -1.38 -13.49 -19.78
CA TYR A 6 -1.91 -12.14 -19.75
C TYR A 6 -0.78 -11.11 -19.97
N SER A 7 -0.90 -10.27 -20.99
CA SER A 7 0.05 -9.18 -21.25
C SER A 7 -0.22 -7.92 -20.41
N GLN A 8 -1.46 -7.77 -19.94
CA GLN A 8 -1.87 -6.67 -19.07
C GLN A 8 -2.82 -7.16 -17.99
N LEU A 9 -2.76 -6.52 -16.81
CA LEU A 9 -3.64 -6.79 -15.68
C LEU A 9 -4.29 -5.48 -15.21
N GLY A 10 -5.61 -5.39 -15.30
CA GLY A 10 -6.38 -4.27 -14.73
C GLY A 10 -6.77 -4.55 -13.28
N PHE A 11 -6.92 -3.48 -12.48
CA PHE A 11 -7.40 -3.59 -11.12
C PHE A 11 -8.85 -3.14 -10.96
N GLY A 12 -9.70 -4.01 -10.38
CA GLY A 12 -11.11 -3.69 -10.13
C GLY A 12 -11.32 -2.51 -9.17
N PHE A 13 -10.37 -2.26 -8.27
CA PHE A 13 -10.40 -1.14 -7.33
C PHE A 13 -9.94 0.20 -7.94
N GLN A 14 -9.19 0.16 -9.06
CA GLN A 14 -8.67 1.36 -9.73
C GLN A 14 -8.66 1.16 -11.24
N ARG A 15 -9.77 1.57 -11.90
CA ARG A 15 -9.97 1.38 -13.35
C ARG A 15 -8.95 2.10 -14.23
N LYS A 16 -8.23 3.09 -13.69
CA LYS A 16 -7.17 3.82 -14.40
C LYS A 16 -5.79 3.18 -14.26
N LEU A 17 -5.67 2.11 -13.46
CA LEU A 17 -4.39 1.47 -13.17
C LEU A 17 -4.34 0.11 -13.86
N VAL A 18 -3.31 -0.04 -14.68
CA VAL A 18 -3.04 -1.22 -15.49
C VAL A 18 -1.59 -1.60 -15.26
N VAL A 19 -1.35 -2.87 -14.98
CA VAL A 19 -0.01 -3.45 -15.02
C VAL A 19 0.26 -3.85 -16.45
N ASP A 20 1.38 -3.40 -16.99
CA ASP A 20 1.88 -3.81 -18.30
C ASP A 20 3.15 -4.65 -18.11
N PHE A 21 3.13 -5.89 -18.62
CA PHE A 21 4.25 -6.83 -18.51
C PHE A 21 5.25 -6.72 -19.67
N ALA A 22 4.98 -5.91 -20.69
CA ALA A 22 5.88 -5.69 -21.82
C ALA A 22 7.07 -4.77 -21.49
N GLY A 23 7.09 -4.18 -20.29
CA GLY A 23 8.10 -3.24 -19.86
C GLY A 23 7.86 -1.84 -20.44
N GLY A 24 7.79 -0.83 -19.56
CA GLY A 24 7.49 0.56 -19.90
C GLY A 24 7.99 1.51 -18.81
N THR A 25 7.28 2.60 -18.53
CA THR A 25 7.60 3.47 -17.38
C THR A 25 7.34 2.72 -16.08
N LEU A 26 8.41 2.24 -15.45
CA LEU A 26 8.36 1.55 -14.17
C LEU A 26 8.49 2.57 -13.02
N THR A 27 7.51 2.59 -12.13
CA THR A 27 7.63 3.25 -10.82
C THR A 27 8.03 2.20 -9.80
N ALA A 28 9.09 2.46 -9.03
CA ALA A 28 9.58 1.56 -7.98
C ALA A 28 8.48 1.16 -6.99
N ASP A 29 7.59 2.11 -6.65
CA ASP A 29 6.53 1.91 -5.67
C ASP A 29 5.22 1.36 -6.25
N ALA A 30 5.18 1.01 -7.54
CA ALA A 30 3.95 0.54 -8.19
C ALA A 30 3.39 -0.74 -7.52
N GLY A 31 4.27 -1.59 -6.97
CA GLY A 31 3.88 -2.78 -6.22
C GLY A 31 3.09 -2.48 -4.94
N LEU A 32 3.28 -1.30 -4.34
CA LEU A 32 2.60 -0.89 -3.11
C LEU A 32 1.14 -0.47 -3.32
N VAL A 33 0.69 -0.31 -4.58
CA VAL A 33 -0.71 0.02 -4.87
C VAL A 33 -1.64 -1.07 -4.35
N LEU A 34 -1.30 -2.35 -4.57
CA LEU A 34 -2.08 -3.48 -4.06
C LEU A 34 -2.10 -3.52 -2.53
N VAL A 35 -0.94 -3.23 -1.92
CA VAL A 35 -0.79 -3.16 -0.46
C VAL A 35 -1.67 -2.07 0.12
N ARG A 36 -1.70 -0.90 -0.53
CA ARG A 36 -2.55 0.23 -0.13
C ARG A 36 -4.03 -0.13 -0.19
N GLU A 37 -4.45 -0.77 -1.25
CA GLU A 37 -5.87 -1.11 -1.45
C GLU A 37 -6.32 -2.19 -0.48
N PHE A 38 -5.46 -3.18 -0.23
CA PHE A 38 -5.66 -4.14 0.85
C PHE A 38 -5.79 -3.45 2.20
N ASP A 39 -4.87 -2.54 2.54
CA ASP A 39 -4.89 -1.79 3.80
C ASP A 39 -6.16 -0.95 3.96
N GLN A 40 -6.62 -0.30 2.89
CA GLN A 40 -7.85 0.50 2.92
C GLN A 40 -9.11 -0.35 3.09
N GLN A 41 -9.20 -1.50 2.41
CA GLN A 41 -10.36 -2.39 2.50
C GLN A 41 -10.41 -3.15 3.82
N ARG A 42 -9.25 -3.56 4.34
CA ARG A 42 -9.16 -4.39 5.56
C ARG A 42 -8.83 -3.59 6.81
N ARG A 43 -8.52 -2.31 6.66
CA ARG A 43 -8.20 -1.37 7.74
C ARG A 43 -7.04 -1.82 8.63
N LEU A 44 -6.08 -2.56 8.07
CA LEU A 44 -4.98 -3.17 8.84
C LEU A 44 -4.18 -2.13 9.63
N SER A 45 -3.73 -1.06 8.99
CA SER A 45 -2.97 0.02 9.62
C SER A 45 -3.79 0.74 10.68
N ALA A 46 -5.09 0.94 10.44
CA ALA A 46 -5.99 1.57 11.41
C ALA A 46 -6.19 0.69 12.66
N ASP A 47 -6.31 -0.63 12.49
CA ASP A 47 -6.42 -1.59 13.60
C ASP A 47 -5.14 -1.62 14.44
N VAL A 48 -3.97 -1.49 13.81
CA VAL A 48 -2.69 -1.38 14.52
C VAL A 48 -2.64 -0.07 15.31
N VAL A 49 -2.98 1.06 14.69
CA VAL A 49 -3.01 2.38 15.34
C VAL A 49 -3.94 2.38 16.55
N GLY A 50 -5.13 1.78 16.43
CA GLY A 50 -6.10 1.70 17.52
C GLY A 50 -5.63 0.88 18.74
N ARG A 51 -4.56 0.09 18.60
CA ARG A 51 -3.93 -0.68 19.69
C ARG A 51 -2.69 0.01 20.27
N ILE A 52 -2.26 1.14 19.72
CA ILE A 52 -1.11 1.90 20.20
C ILE A 52 -1.60 3.07 21.05
N THR A 53 -1.11 3.15 22.29
CA THR A 53 -1.23 4.37 23.08
C THR A 53 -0.14 5.34 22.62
N ASP A 54 -0.54 6.47 22.04
CA ASP A 54 0.40 7.48 21.60
C ASP A 54 0.91 8.30 22.79
N SER A 55 2.10 7.95 23.29
CA SER A 55 2.75 8.62 24.42
C SER A 55 3.58 9.84 24.01
N ARG A 56 3.56 10.23 22.73
CA ARG A 56 4.32 11.38 22.22
C ARG A 56 3.71 12.68 22.74
N ASP A 57 4.55 13.64 23.08
CA ASP A 57 4.11 14.98 23.48
C ASP A 57 3.50 15.70 22.25
N PRO A 58 2.22 16.14 22.33
CA PRO A 58 1.53 16.78 21.21
C PRO A 58 2.25 17.99 20.63
N ARG A 59 3.07 18.69 21.42
CA ARG A 59 3.83 19.88 20.97
C ARG A 59 4.89 19.57 19.92
N TYR A 60 5.30 18.30 19.81
CA TYR A 60 6.34 17.85 18.88
C TYR A 60 5.80 16.90 17.80
N ILE A 61 4.48 16.80 17.63
CA ILE A 61 3.86 15.95 16.60
C ILE A 61 3.73 16.72 15.29
N THR A 62 4.57 16.38 14.32
CA THR A 62 4.44 16.82 12.91
C THR A 62 3.65 15.82 12.06
N HIS A 63 3.81 14.53 12.37
CA HIS A 63 3.19 13.44 11.60
C HIS A 63 2.29 12.60 12.50
N ASP A 64 1.05 12.43 12.03
CA ASP A 64 0.06 11.58 12.69
C ASP A 64 0.55 10.13 12.83
N LEU A 65 0.15 9.48 13.92
CA LEU A 65 0.54 8.10 14.21
C LEU A 65 0.12 7.16 13.07
N ALA A 66 -1.05 7.36 12.48
CA ALA A 66 -1.51 6.50 11.39
C ALA A 66 -0.67 6.64 10.13
N ALA A 67 -0.15 7.85 9.84
CA ALA A 67 0.77 8.05 8.73
C ALA A 67 2.08 7.30 8.95
N LEU A 68 2.66 7.41 10.15
CA LEU A 68 3.90 6.74 10.52
C LEU A 68 3.77 5.21 10.50
N VAL A 69 2.69 4.67 11.08
CA VAL A 69 2.42 3.23 11.07
C VAL A 69 2.25 2.71 9.65
N ARG A 70 1.45 3.38 8.81
CA ARG A 70 1.24 2.98 7.41
C ARG A 70 2.54 3.01 6.62
N GLN A 71 3.32 4.08 6.75
CA GLN A 71 4.63 4.18 6.12
C GLN A 71 5.53 3.01 6.52
N ARG A 72 5.61 2.69 7.83
CA ARG A 72 6.44 1.59 8.31
C ARG A 72 5.98 0.24 7.79
N LEU A 73 4.67 -0.02 7.78
CA LEU A 73 4.12 -1.25 7.23
C LEU A 73 4.47 -1.41 5.74
N TYR A 74 4.32 -0.35 4.95
CA TYR A 74 4.59 -0.41 3.51
C TYR A 74 6.08 -0.60 3.22
N GLN A 75 6.96 0.03 4.02
CA GLN A 75 8.40 -0.19 3.94
C GLN A 75 8.78 -1.65 4.23
N ILE A 76 8.13 -2.31 5.19
CA ILE A 76 8.37 -3.73 5.48
C ILE A 76 7.95 -4.61 4.30
N VAL A 77 6.82 -4.28 3.65
CA VAL A 77 6.35 -5.03 2.48
C VAL A 77 7.24 -4.80 1.24
N ALA A 78 7.83 -3.61 1.12
CA ALA A 78 8.71 -3.27 0.00
C ALA A 78 10.04 -4.05 -0.01
N GLY A 79 10.47 -4.58 1.14
CA GLY A 79 11.76 -5.27 1.29
C GLY A 79 12.88 -4.36 1.75
#